data_AF-A0A645GCT1-F1
#
_entry.id   AF-A0A645GCT1-F1
#
_cell.length_a   1.000
_cell.length_b   1.000
_cell.length_c   1.000
_cell.angle_alpha   90.00
_cell.angle_beta   90.00
_cell.angle_gamma   90.00
#
_symmetry.space_group_name_H-M   'P 1'
#
loop_
_entity.id
_entity.type
_entity.pdbx_description
1 polymer ?
#
loop_
_entity_poly.entity_id
_entity_poly.type
_entity_poly.pdbx_seq_one_letter_code
_entity_poly.pdbx_strand_id
1 'polypeptide(L)' 'MALGAYQAIVAAGRTVGKDIYLVGVDALAECVQMVKDGTMTGTVLNDHIGQSHTAVDAAVKYIMGEPVETYLWVDYQKVA' A
#
# COMPACT_ATOMS: atom_id res chain seq x y z
N MET A 1 5.28 -7.73 -2.35
CA MET A 1 6.69 -7.66 -1.91
C MET A 1 6.88 -8.08 -0.46
N ALA A 2 6.16 -7.50 0.52
CA ALA A 2 6.39 -7.77 1.95
C ALA A 2 6.21 -9.24 2.39
N LEU A 3 5.28 -9.98 1.78
CA LEU A 3 5.04 -11.39 2.11
C LEU A 3 6.24 -12.30 1.80
N GLY A 4 6.91 -12.07 0.67
CA GLY A 4 8.14 -12.80 0.33
C GLY A 4 9.29 -12.45 1.28
N ALA A 5 9.37 -11.18 1.71
CA ALA A 5 10.34 -10.77 2.71
C ALA A 5 10.07 -11.44 4.07
N TYR A 6 8.81 -11.54 4.49
CA TYR A 6 8.42 -12.30 5.69
C TYR A 6 8.90 -13.76 5.60
N GLN A 7 8.64 -14.44 4.48
CA GLN A 7 9.10 -15.82 4.27
C GLN A 7 10.63 -15.95 4.40
N ALA A 8 11.39 -15.01 3.83
CA ALA A 8 12.85 -15.00 3.94
C ALA A 8 13.34 -14.76 5.39
N ILE A 9 12.66 -13.88 6.13
CA ILE A 9 12.97 -13.62 7.55
C ILE A 9 12.77 -14.89 8.39
N VAL A 10 11.63 -15.56 8.22
CA VAL A 10 11.32 -16.81 8.92
C VAL A 10 12.29 -17.92 8.53
N ALA A 11 12.60 -18.08 7.24
CA ALA A 11 13.55 -19.08 6.76
C ALA A 11 14.97 -18.86 7.30
N ALA A 12 15.34 -17.62 7.59
CA ALA A 12 16.61 -17.27 8.24
C ALA A 12 16.59 -17.43 9.78
N GLY A 13 15.49 -17.93 10.37
CA GLY A 13 15.34 -18.07 11.82
C GLY A 13 15.25 -16.73 12.56
N ARG A 14 14.86 -15.65 11.88
CA ARG A 14 14.74 -14.31 12.46
C ARG A 14 13.27 -13.96 12.74
N THR A 15 13.08 -13.03 13.67
CA THR A 15 11.77 -12.63 14.19
C THR A 15 11.44 -11.20 13.76
N VAL A 16 10.26 -11.01 13.16
CA VAL A 16 9.76 -9.68 12.82
C VAL A 16 9.49 -8.86 14.08
N GLY A 17 9.81 -7.57 14.05
CA GLY A 17 9.62 -6.64 15.18
C GLY A 17 10.67 -6.77 16.29
N LYS A 18 11.57 -7.77 16.21
CA LYS A 18 12.71 -7.95 17.11
C LYS A 18 14.04 -7.89 16.37
N ASP A 19 14.21 -8.75 15.37
CA ASP A 19 15.45 -8.83 14.60
C ASP A 19 15.37 -7.95 13.35
N ILE A 20 14.18 -7.89 12.73
CA ILE A 20 13.92 -7.12 11.51
C ILE A 20 12.55 -6.45 11.58
N TYR A 21 12.48 -5.16 11.30
CA TYR A 21 11.21 -4.49 11.03
C TYR A 21 10.76 -4.72 9.58
N LEU A 22 9.51 -5.12 9.40
CA LEU A 22 8.93 -5.44 8.10
C LEU A 22 7.80 -4.47 7.79
N VAL A 23 8.01 -3.59 6.80
CA VAL A 23 7.00 -2.65 6.32
C VAL A 23 6.68 -2.93 4.85
N GLY A 24 5.41 -2.84 4.49
CA GLY A 24 4.92 -3.09 3.13
C GLY A 24 4.01 -2.00 2.58
N VAL A 25 3.52 -2.23 1.37
CA VAL A 25 2.62 -1.36 0.61
C VAL A 25 1.39 -2.16 0.19
N ASP A 26 0.33 -1.46 -0.23
CA ASP A 26 -0.98 -1.91 -0.70
C ASP A 26 -2.00 -2.22 0.39
N ALA A 27 -1.58 -2.43 1.64
CA ALA A 27 -2.47 -2.75 2.76
C ALA A 27 -3.48 -3.88 2.44
N LEU A 28 -3.02 -4.93 1.75
CA LEU A 28 -3.81 -6.14 1.50
C LEU A 28 -4.40 -6.67 2.81
N ALA A 29 -5.59 -7.28 2.76
CA ALA A 29 -6.28 -7.78 3.94
C ALA A 29 -5.40 -8.71 4.80
N GLU A 30 -4.59 -9.56 4.15
CA GLU A 30 -3.61 -10.42 4.82
C GLU A 30 -2.49 -9.62 5.50
N CYS A 31 -1.97 -8.56 4.88
CA CYS A 31 -0.95 -7.69 5.48
C CYS A 31 -1.51 -6.96 6.71
N VAL A 32 -2.77 -6.50 6.65
CA VAL A 32 -3.45 -5.88 7.80
C VAL A 32 -3.58 -6.89 8.94
N GLN A 33 -3.92 -8.14 8.64
CA GLN A 33 -3.98 -9.19 9.65
C GLN A 33 -2.59 -9.52 10.22
N MET A 34 -1.56 -9.62 9.37
CA MET A 34 -0.18 -9.86 9.83
C MET A 34 0.33 -8.77 10.77
N VAL A 35 -0.07 -7.51 10.56
CA VAL A 35 0.26 -6.43 11.49
C VAL A 35 -0.42 -6.64 12.85
N LYS A 36 -1.70 -7.03 12.86
CA LYS A 36 -2.42 -7.37 14.11
C LYS A 36 -1.77 -8.56 14.82
N ASP A 37 -1.30 -9.54 14.07
CA ASP A 37 -0.65 -10.74 14.58
C ASP A 37 0.82 -10.51 14.97
N GLY A 38 1.36 -9.31 14.74
CA GLY A 38 2.76 -8.96 15.03
C GLY A 38 3.79 -9.60 14.10
N THR A 39 3.34 -10.26 13.02
CA THR A 39 4.20 -10.87 12.00
C THR A 39 4.60 -9.86 10.89
N MET A 40 4.07 -8.64 10.96
CA MET A 40 4.46 -7.49 10.14
C MET A 40 4.47 -6.22 11.00
N THR A 41 5.38 -5.30 10.75
CA THR A 41 5.52 -4.06 11.54
C THR A 41 4.54 -2.98 11.10
N GLY A 42 4.23 -2.90 9.81
CA GLY A 42 3.28 -1.92 9.29
C GLY A 42 3.06 -2.08 7.80
N THR A 43 2.02 -1.44 7.28
CA THR A 43 1.73 -1.40 5.84
C THR A 43 1.08 -0.08 5.46
N VAL A 44 1.33 0.38 4.24
CA VAL A 44 0.77 1.63 3.71
C VAL A 44 -0.23 1.29 2.62
N LEU A 45 -1.45 1.81 2.73
CA LEU A 45 -2.49 1.68 1.71
C LEU A 45 -2.09 2.49 0.48
N ASN A 46 -2.10 1.78 -0.64
CA ASN A 46 -2.07 2.36 -1.97
C ASN A 46 -3.53 2.37 -2.47
N ASP A 47 -4.20 3.52 -2.33
CA ASP A 47 -5.64 3.64 -2.57
C ASP A 47 -5.99 3.52 -4.06
N HIS A 48 -6.13 2.28 -4.52
CA HIS A 48 -6.45 1.96 -5.90
C HIS A 48 -7.86 2.40 -6.31
N ILE A 49 -8.79 2.51 -5.34
CA ILE A 49 -10.16 2.99 -5.62
C ILE A 49 -10.09 4.49 -5.91
N GLY A 50 -9.49 5.27 -5.01
CA GLY A 50 -9.25 6.71 -5.22
C GLY A 50 -8.53 6.98 -6.53
N GLN A 51 -7.44 6.25 -6.80
CA GLN A 51 -6.69 6.37 -8.05
C GLN A 51 -7.54 6.06 -9.29
N SER A 52 -8.33 4.99 -9.27
CA SER A 52 -9.16 4.61 -10.42
C SER A 52 -10.25 5.65 -10.71
N HIS A 53 -10.89 6.19 -9.68
CA HIS A 53 -11.92 7.22 -9.84
C HIS A 53 -11.30 8.54 -10.31
N THR A 54 -10.21 9.00 -9.69
CA THR A 54 -9.50 10.21 -10.11
C THR A 54 -9.02 10.12 -11.56
N ALA A 55 -8.57 8.94 -12.01
CA ALA A 55 -8.18 8.73 -13.40
C ALA A 55 -9.37 8.87 -14.38
N VAL A 56 -10.52 8.29 -14.05
CA VAL A 56 -11.73 8.41 -14.89
C VAL A 56 -12.26 9.83 -14.89
N ASP A 57 -12.30 10.49 -13.74
CA ASP A 57 -12.74 11.88 -13.62
C ASP A 57 -11.87 12.81 -14.47
N ALA A 58 -10.54 12.61 -14.45
CA ALA A 58 -9.60 13.35 -15.28
C ALA A 58 -9.83 13.11 -16.78
N ALA A 59 -10.09 11.86 -17.18
CA ALA A 59 -10.39 11.52 -18.57
C ALA A 59 -11.69 12.19 -19.06
N VAL A 60 -12.74 12.19 -18.25
CA VAL A 60 -14.01 12.86 -18.57
C VAL A 60 -13.81 14.37 -18.74
N LYS A 61 -13.14 15.03 -17.79
CA LYS A 61 -12.82 16.46 -17.87
C LYS A 61 -12.06 16.81 -19.14
N TYR A 62 -11.04 16.02 -19.48
CA TYR A 62 -10.24 16.22 -20.67
C TYR A 62 -11.10 16.14 -21.95
N ILE A 63 -11.97 15.13 -22.07
CA ILE A 63 -12.88 14.96 -23.22
C ILE A 63 -13.87 16.14 -23.32
N MET A 64 -14.27 16.72 -22.19
CA MET A 64 -15.16 17.89 -22.14
C MET A 64 -14.43 19.23 -22.41
N GLY A 65 -13.12 19.20 -22.65
CA GLY A 65 -12.32 20.40 -22.92
C GLY A 65 -12.02 21.22 -21.65
N GLU A 66 -12.21 20.65 -20.48
CA GLU A 66 -11.86 21.29 -19.21
C GLU A 66 -10.35 21.20 -18.95
N PRO A 67 -9.76 22.17 -18.24
CA PRO A 67 -8.38 22.06 -17.76
C PRO A 67 -8.21 20.86 -16.82
N VAL A 68 -7.16 20.07 -17.03
CA VAL A 68 -6.79 18.93 -16.19
C VAL A 68 -5.36 19.10 -15.69
N GLU A 69 -5.14 18.85 -14.41
CA GLU A 69 -3.80 18.89 -13.82
C GLU A 69 -2.94 17.72 -14.32
N THR A 70 -1.64 17.97 -14.50
CA THR A 70 -0.70 16.93 -14.94
C THR A 70 -0.25 16.00 -13.82
N TYR A 71 -0.49 16.39 -12.56
CA TYR A 71 -0.14 15.62 -11.36
C TYR A 71 -1.37 15.51 -10.46
N LEU A 72 -1.99 14.34 -10.45
CA LEU A 72 -3.13 14.03 -9.61
C LEU A 72 -2.66 13.12 -8.48
N TRP A 73 -2.51 13.69 -7.28
CA TRP A 73 -2.08 12.95 -6.10
C TRP A 73 -3.27 12.25 -5.44
N VAL A 74 -3.06 10.97 -5.11
CA VAL A 74 -3.92 10.24 -4.17
C VAL A 74 -3.04 9.88 -2.99
N ASP A 75 -3.44 10.32 -1.80
CA ASP A 75 -2.61 10.22 -0.61
C ASP A 75 -2.41 8.77 -0.17
N TYR A 76 -1.16 8.43 0.12
CA TYR A 76 -0.81 7.20 0.80
C TYR A 76 -1.32 7.24 2.24
N GLN A 77 -2.05 6.21 2.65
CA GLN A 77 -2.59 6.14 4.01
C GLN A 77 -1.82 5.11 4.82
N LYS A 78 -1.25 5.51 5.96
CA LYS A 78 -0.60 4.57 6.87
C LYS A 78 -1.67 3.69 7.52
N VAL A 79 -1.56 2.37 7.39
CA VAL A 79 -2.54 1.42 7.96
C VAL A 79 -2.07 0.80 9.28
N ALA A 80 -0.82 1.00 9.66
CA ALA A 80 -0.28 0.86 11.03
C ALA A 80 1.16 1.37 11.05
#